data_AF-A0A2T5GJ66-F1
#
_entry.id   AF-A0A2T5GJ66-F1
#
_cell.length_a   1.000
_cell.length_b   1.000
_cell.length_c   1.000
_cell.angle_alpha   90.00
_cell.angle_beta   90.00
_cell.angle_gamma   90.00
#
_symmetry.space_group_name_H-M   'P 1'
#
loop_
_entity.id
_entity.type
_entity.pdbx_description
1 polymer ?
#
loop_
_entity_poly.entity_id
_entity_poly.type
_entity_poly.pdbx_seq_one_letter_code
_entity_poly.pdbx_strand_id
1 'polypeptide(L)'
;MRLIGSVKAWIVIASTVLLAANGGHAQFVPPSGFSGQGDRPGVATPTDSTAPALTRLPNNALADRFAIVPSYKRGASTGHVKVVGAFEIQETDKGHLIAAWSSGFLPITLSFDDGECYSLQADYFGGTLLNGRMSPIDCNERQVASEALPPSPAGGSGLAFIDSAWSYAAWSDKQAGMTIVTAPYTDSFKPLFTAKMATIAIMAMNGPDYPGGNVTLVGRVDGRLTVVTLEVGY
;
A
#
# COMPACT_ATOMS: atom_id res chain seq x y z
N MET A 1 60.56 -49.92 17.39
CA MET A 1 59.29 -49.51 16.75
C MET A 1 58.87 -48.17 17.36
N ARG A 2 59.16 -47.03 16.71
CA ARG A 2 58.21 -46.18 15.95
C ARG A 2 56.88 -45.95 16.67
N LEU A 3 56.28 -44.77 16.80
CA LEU A 3 56.61 -43.32 16.78
C LEU A 3 55.24 -42.64 17.01
N ILE A 4 55.22 -41.54 17.77
CA ILE A 4 54.30 -40.39 17.66
C ILE A 4 52.79 -40.65 17.94
N GLY A 5 52.33 -40.24 19.12
CA GLY A 5 50.92 -39.93 19.41
C GLY A 5 50.78 -38.46 19.78
N SER A 6 50.40 -37.65 18.79
CA SER A 6 50.28 -36.18 18.87
C SER A 6 49.13 -35.76 19.80
N VAL A 7 49.42 -34.88 20.76
CA VAL A 7 48.42 -34.17 21.58
C VAL A 7 47.71 -33.18 20.65
N LYS A 8 46.52 -33.54 20.14
CA LYS A 8 45.66 -32.60 19.43
C LYS A 8 44.96 -31.71 20.46
N ALA A 9 45.48 -30.50 20.62
CA ALA A 9 44.77 -29.38 21.21
C ALA A 9 43.52 -29.11 20.36
N TRP A 10 42.35 -29.38 20.91
CA TRP A 10 41.08 -28.92 20.33
C TRP A 10 40.90 -27.47 20.75
N ILE A 11 41.29 -26.55 19.86
CA ILE A 11 40.88 -25.16 19.94
C ILE A 11 39.37 -25.14 19.66
N VAL A 12 38.57 -24.94 20.70
CA VAL A 12 37.16 -24.58 20.56
C VAL A 12 37.14 -23.14 20.06
N ILE A 13 37.12 -22.97 18.74
CA ILE A 13 36.79 -21.67 18.14
C ILE A 13 35.30 -21.48 18.38
N ALA A 14 34.99 -20.70 19.42
CA ALA A 14 33.67 -20.13 19.61
C ALA A 14 33.32 -19.33 18.35
N SER A 15 32.56 -19.95 17.45
CA SER A 15 31.94 -19.26 16.34
C SER A 15 30.86 -18.40 16.96
N THR A 16 31.16 -17.13 17.17
CA THR A 16 30.16 -16.09 17.39
C THR A 16 29.19 -16.17 16.22
N VAL A 17 28.04 -16.79 16.46
CA VAL A 17 26.86 -16.66 15.61
C VAL A 17 26.60 -15.16 15.57
N LEU A 18 26.95 -14.54 14.44
CA LEU A 18 26.42 -13.24 14.09
C LEU A 18 24.90 -13.41 14.13
N LEU A 19 24.31 -12.84 15.18
CA LEU A 19 22.88 -12.58 15.24
C LEU A 19 22.54 -11.87 13.94
N ALA A 20 21.92 -12.60 13.02
CA ALA A 20 21.17 -12.00 11.95
C ALA A 20 20.28 -10.94 12.63
N ALA A 21 20.47 -9.69 12.23
CA ALA A 21 19.53 -8.65 12.56
C ALA A 21 18.19 -9.14 12.01
N ASN A 22 17.36 -9.71 12.90
CA ASN A 22 15.93 -9.76 12.69
C ASN A 22 15.53 -8.29 12.53
N GLY A 23 15.52 -7.82 11.28
CA GLY A 23 14.76 -6.67 10.87
C GLY A 23 13.33 -7.01 11.23
N GLY A 24 12.97 -6.69 12.49
CA GLY A 24 11.62 -6.80 12.97
C GLY A 24 10.80 -5.98 12.01
N HIS A 25 10.03 -6.67 11.18
CA HIS A 25 9.00 -6.07 10.37
C HIS A 25 8.10 -5.34 11.36
N ALA A 26 8.30 -4.03 11.47
CA ALA A 26 7.37 -3.18 12.16
C ALA A 26 6.14 -3.13 11.25
N GLN A 27 5.31 -4.16 11.37
CA GLN A 27 3.91 -4.11 10.98
C GLN A 27 3.38 -2.86 11.67
N PHE A 28 3.12 -1.81 10.89
CA PHE A 28 2.58 -0.57 11.43
C PHE A 28 1.17 -0.87 11.92
N VAL A 29 1.06 -1.12 13.23
CA VAL A 29 -0.19 -1.24 13.96
C VAL A 29 -0.38 0.09 14.69
N PRO A 30 -1.18 1.03 14.18
CA PRO A 30 -1.52 2.20 14.97
C PRO A 30 -2.29 1.73 16.20
N PRO A 31 -1.88 2.08 17.43
CA PRO A 31 -2.65 1.74 18.62
C PRO A 31 -4.05 2.36 18.57
N SER A 32 -5.04 1.65 19.09
CA SER A 32 -6.37 2.21 19.35
C SER A 32 -6.24 3.48 20.21
N GLY A 33 -6.66 4.64 19.68
CA GLY A 33 -6.63 5.92 20.41
C GLY A 33 -5.40 6.81 20.16
N PHE A 34 -4.57 6.54 19.15
CA PHE A 34 -3.47 7.44 18.79
C PHE A 34 -4.00 8.77 18.19
N SER A 35 -4.24 9.74 19.07
CA SER A 35 -4.48 11.14 18.72
C SER A 35 -3.34 11.98 19.28
N GLY A 36 -2.26 12.13 18.50
CA GLY A 36 -1.21 13.12 18.81
C GLY A 36 -1.74 14.55 18.68
N GLN A 37 -2.14 15.16 19.78
CA GLN A 37 -2.67 16.54 19.83
C GLN A 37 -1.66 17.55 19.25
N GLY A 38 -1.90 18.01 18.03
CA GLY A 38 -1.16 19.09 17.38
C GLY A 38 -1.61 19.26 15.92
N ASP A 39 -1.66 20.50 15.42
CA ASP A 39 -1.93 20.78 14.01
C ASP A 39 -0.76 20.26 13.16
N ARG A 40 -0.98 19.17 12.43
CA ARG A 40 0.00 18.65 11.49
C ARG A 40 -0.27 19.22 10.10
N PRO A 41 0.77 19.66 9.36
CA PRO A 41 0.58 20.11 8.00
C PRO A 41 0.09 18.96 7.13
N GLY A 42 -0.54 19.27 5.99
CA GLY A 42 -0.92 18.25 5.01
C GLY A 42 0.28 17.47 4.48
N VAL A 43 1.38 18.17 4.22
CA VAL A 43 2.65 17.64 3.71
C VAL A 43 3.78 18.14 4.63
N ALA A 44 4.75 17.28 4.93
CA ALA A 44 5.93 17.66 5.70
C ALA A 44 6.81 18.63 4.89
N THR A 45 7.61 19.45 5.57
CA THR A 45 8.64 20.24 4.88
C THR A 45 9.61 19.29 4.16
N PRO A 46 9.85 19.45 2.85
CA PRO A 46 10.79 18.60 2.13
C PRO A 46 12.19 18.69 2.75
N THR A 47 12.74 17.54 3.11
CA THR A 47 14.14 17.44 3.60
C THR A 47 15.11 17.05 2.50
N ASP A 48 14.59 16.58 1.37
CA ASP A 48 15.34 16.17 0.19
C ASP A 48 14.80 16.92 -1.03
N SER A 49 15.67 17.65 -1.72
CA SER A 49 15.32 18.41 -2.92
C SER A 49 15.18 17.55 -4.19
N THR A 50 15.61 16.29 -4.14
CA THR A 50 15.49 15.35 -5.27
C THR A 50 14.16 14.60 -5.27
N ALA A 51 13.49 14.53 -4.11
CA ALA A 51 12.20 13.86 -4.01
C ALA A 51 11.11 14.64 -4.76
N PRO A 52 10.27 13.96 -5.57
CA PRO A 52 9.06 14.54 -6.15
C PRO A 52 8.22 15.32 -5.14
N ALA A 53 7.75 16.50 -5.53
CA ALA A 53 6.95 17.35 -4.68
C ALA A 53 5.58 16.70 -4.39
N LEU A 54 5.16 16.75 -3.14
CA LEU A 54 3.88 16.25 -2.69
C LEU A 54 2.90 17.40 -2.48
N THR A 55 1.67 17.22 -2.95
CA THR A 55 0.54 18.09 -2.60
C THR A 55 -0.54 17.27 -1.93
N ARG A 56 -0.93 17.66 -0.71
CA ARG A 56 -2.06 17.05 -0.02
C ARG A 56 -3.36 17.54 -0.65
N LEU A 57 -4.19 16.61 -1.12
CA LEU A 57 -5.54 16.91 -1.58
C LEU A 57 -6.52 16.83 -0.40
N PRO A 58 -7.45 17.77 -0.25
CA PRO A 58 -8.53 17.66 0.74
C PRO A 58 -9.35 16.38 0.52
N ASN A 59 -9.69 15.64 1.59
CA ASN A 59 -10.40 14.37 1.46
C ASN A 59 -11.75 14.51 0.73
N ASN A 60 -12.45 15.64 0.92
CA ASN A 60 -13.73 15.92 0.26
C ASN A 60 -13.59 16.21 -1.25
N ALA A 61 -12.40 16.62 -1.72
CA ALA A 61 -12.17 16.90 -3.14
C ALA A 61 -12.23 15.64 -4.02
N LEU A 62 -12.06 14.45 -3.41
CA LEU A 62 -12.10 13.17 -4.12
C LEU A 62 -13.26 12.26 -3.68
N ALA A 63 -14.12 12.71 -2.77
CA ALA A 63 -15.15 11.84 -2.19
C ALA A 63 -16.14 11.29 -3.24
N ASP A 64 -16.46 12.08 -4.25
CA ASP A 64 -17.34 11.72 -5.38
C ASP A 64 -16.70 10.76 -6.40
N ARG A 65 -15.40 10.49 -6.24
CA ARG A 65 -14.65 9.52 -7.06
C ARG A 65 -14.79 8.10 -6.54
N PHE A 66 -15.24 7.90 -5.30
CA PHE A 66 -15.34 6.60 -4.67
C PHE A 66 -16.78 6.31 -4.27
N ALA A 67 -17.30 5.16 -4.69
CA ALA A 67 -18.67 4.75 -4.41
C ALA A 67 -18.74 3.28 -4.03
N ILE A 68 -19.51 2.97 -3.00
CA ILE A 68 -19.86 1.58 -2.69
C ILE A 68 -20.73 1.03 -3.81
N VAL A 69 -20.44 -0.20 -4.22
CA VAL A 69 -21.28 -0.88 -5.20
C VAL A 69 -22.61 -1.23 -4.51
N PRO A 70 -23.76 -0.70 -4.97
CA PRO A 70 -25.03 -0.82 -4.22
C PRO A 70 -25.50 -2.26 -4.00
N SER A 71 -25.09 -3.19 -4.87
CA SER A 71 -25.40 -4.62 -4.74
C SER A 71 -24.52 -5.35 -3.74
N TYR A 72 -23.45 -4.72 -3.24
CA TYR A 72 -22.61 -5.31 -2.20
C TYR A 72 -23.34 -5.27 -0.85
N LYS A 73 -23.71 -6.44 -0.35
CA LYS A 73 -24.29 -6.64 0.99
C LYS A 73 -23.52 -7.73 1.70
N ARG A 74 -22.94 -7.41 2.86
CA ARG A 74 -22.42 -8.42 3.79
C ARG A 74 -23.24 -8.34 5.08
N GLY A 75 -24.22 -9.23 5.20
CA GLY A 75 -25.16 -9.20 6.34
C GLY A 75 -26.09 -7.97 6.32
N ALA A 76 -26.34 -7.39 7.50
CA ALA A 76 -27.27 -6.27 7.71
C ALA A 76 -26.66 -4.87 7.55
N SER A 77 -25.33 -4.77 7.40
CA SER A 77 -24.60 -3.51 7.24
C SER A 77 -24.32 -3.20 5.78
N THR A 78 -24.63 -1.97 5.35
CA THR A 78 -24.07 -1.40 4.12
C THR A 78 -22.60 -1.05 4.38
N GLY A 79 -21.70 -1.52 3.51
CA GLY A 79 -20.28 -1.16 3.58
C GLY A 79 -20.05 0.35 3.43
N HIS A 80 -18.83 0.80 3.74
CA HIS A 80 -18.43 2.19 3.59
C HIS A 80 -17.09 2.32 2.88
N VAL A 81 -16.92 3.44 2.18
CA VAL A 81 -15.65 3.85 1.57
C VAL A 81 -15.44 5.31 1.89
N LYS A 82 -14.34 5.63 2.55
CA LYS A 82 -14.04 6.99 3.00
C LYS A 82 -12.59 7.34 2.66
N VAL A 83 -12.38 8.45 1.98
CA VAL A 83 -11.03 8.99 1.77
C VAL A 83 -10.48 9.47 3.11
N VAL A 84 -9.36 8.88 3.53
CA VAL A 84 -8.64 9.26 4.75
C VAL A 84 -7.33 9.96 4.44
N GLY A 85 -6.77 9.76 3.25
CA GLY A 85 -5.63 10.53 2.76
C GLY A 85 -5.57 10.57 1.24
N ALA A 86 -5.10 11.68 0.69
CA ALA A 86 -4.84 11.81 -0.72
C ALA A 86 -3.64 12.72 -0.94
N PHE A 87 -2.68 12.24 -1.72
CA PHE A 87 -1.44 12.94 -2.05
C PHE A 87 -1.25 12.89 -3.56
N GLU A 88 -1.23 14.06 -4.19
CA GLU A 88 -0.76 14.22 -5.55
C GLU A 88 0.76 14.28 -5.54
N ILE A 89 1.38 13.58 -6.47
CA ILE A 89 2.83 13.56 -6.67
C ILE A 89 3.10 14.31 -7.97
N GLN A 90 3.90 15.37 -7.88
CA GLN A 90 4.31 16.11 -9.05
C GLN A 90 5.35 15.29 -9.81
N GLU A 91 4.90 14.63 -10.88
CA GLU A 91 5.81 13.98 -11.84
C GLU A 91 6.68 15.03 -12.51
N THR A 92 7.90 14.61 -12.86
CA THR A 92 8.81 15.41 -13.69
C THR A 92 8.85 14.80 -15.08
N ASP A 93 9.35 15.54 -16.07
CA ASP A 93 9.50 15.04 -17.45
C ASP A 93 10.47 13.84 -17.57
N LYS A 94 11.16 13.48 -16.49
CA LYS A 94 12.17 12.42 -16.45
C LYS A 94 11.79 11.20 -15.63
N GLY A 95 10.82 11.35 -14.72
CA GLY A 95 10.45 10.31 -13.77
C GLY A 95 8.96 10.04 -13.84
N HIS A 96 8.58 8.99 -14.55
CA HIS A 96 7.23 8.45 -14.61
C HIS A 96 7.12 7.22 -13.72
N LEU A 97 6.02 7.14 -12.96
CA LEU A 97 5.81 5.99 -12.09
C LEU A 97 5.56 4.72 -12.90
N ILE A 98 6.35 3.67 -12.64
CA ILE A 98 6.22 2.35 -13.30
C ILE A 98 5.71 1.26 -12.37
N ALA A 99 5.92 1.40 -11.05
CA ALA A 99 5.44 0.42 -10.08
C ALA A 99 5.25 1.04 -8.69
N ALA A 100 4.35 0.45 -7.91
CA ALA A 100 4.18 0.78 -6.50
C ALA A 100 3.84 -0.48 -5.70
N TRP A 101 4.32 -0.57 -4.45
CA TRP A 101 4.05 -1.72 -3.57
C TRP A 101 4.19 -1.38 -2.09
N SER A 102 3.64 -2.23 -1.23
CA SER A 102 3.79 -2.21 0.22
C SER A 102 3.44 -3.57 0.81
N SER A 103 3.94 -3.87 2.02
CA SER A 103 3.49 -5.01 2.82
C SER A 103 2.16 -4.76 3.55
N GLY A 104 1.71 -3.50 3.61
CA GLY A 104 0.44 -3.07 4.21
C GLY A 104 -0.23 -2.02 3.34
N PHE A 105 -0.92 -1.04 3.92
CA PHE A 105 -1.50 0.09 3.16
C PHE A 105 -0.56 1.31 3.08
N LEU A 106 0.34 1.46 4.06
CA LEU A 106 1.43 2.45 4.15
C LEU A 106 2.57 1.85 5.03
N PRO A 107 3.83 2.31 4.90
CA PRO A 107 4.36 3.15 3.83
C PRO A 107 4.26 2.48 2.46
N ILE A 108 4.24 3.25 1.38
CA ILE A 108 4.32 2.68 0.02
C ILE A 108 5.66 3.00 -0.61
N THR A 109 6.20 2.05 -1.36
CA THR A 109 7.32 2.26 -2.25
C THR A 109 6.79 2.61 -3.63
N LEU A 110 7.40 3.62 -4.25
CA LEU A 110 7.13 4.11 -5.59
C LEU A 110 8.41 3.98 -6.40
N SER A 111 8.35 3.32 -7.55
CA SER A 111 9.49 3.13 -8.47
C SER A 111 9.22 3.84 -9.78
N PHE A 112 10.19 4.64 -10.21
CA PHE A 112 10.13 5.47 -11.40
C PHE A 112 11.05 4.91 -12.51
N ASP A 113 10.77 5.27 -13.76
CA ASP A 113 11.50 4.78 -14.94
C ASP A 113 12.92 5.35 -15.09
N ASP A 114 13.26 6.41 -14.37
CA ASP A 114 14.62 6.92 -14.21
C ASP A 114 15.50 6.07 -13.28
N GLY A 115 14.91 5.05 -12.64
CA GLY A 115 15.60 4.15 -11.72
C GLY A 115 15.57 4.60 -10.25
N GLU A 116 14.92 5.73 -9.95
CA GLU A 116 14.77 6.23 -8.59
C GLU A 116 13.58 5.59 -7.88
N CYS A 117 13.72 5.40 -6.56
CA CYS A 117 12.64 4.92 -5.71
C CYS A 117 12.43 5.79 -4.48
N TYR A 118 11.16 5.93 -4.11
CA TYR A 118 10.76 6.74 -2.97
C TYR A 118 9.77 6.01 -2.09
N SER A 119 9.93 6.18 -0.78
CA SER A 119 8.93 5.80 0.21
C SER A 119 8.00 6.98 0.47
N LEU A 120 6.70 6.82 0.19
CA LEU A 120 5.67 7.74 0.67
C LEU A 120 5.15 7.23 2.02
N GLN A 121 5.25 8.09 3.01
CA GLN A 121 4.76 7.89 4.37
C GLN A 121 3.80 9.02 4.75
N ALA A 122 2.89 8.74 5.67
CA ALA A 122 2.02 9.75 6.27
C ALA A 122 1.61 9.29 7.67
N ASP A 123 1.21 10.24 8.51
CA ASP A 123 0.79 9.99 9.87
C ASP A 123 -0.73 9.92 9.96
N TYR A 124 -1.25 8.83 10.53
CA TYR A 124 -2.69 8.68 10.76
C TYR A 124 -3.09 9.42 12.05
N PHE A 125 -3.80 10.53 11.89
CA PHE A 125 -4.24 11.38 13.00
C PHE A 125 -5.70 11.80 12.83
N GLY A 126 -6.53 11.56 13.83
CA GLY A 126 -7.95 11.96 13.79
C GLY A 126 -8.75 11.35 12.63
N GLY A 127 -8.39 10.14 12.18
CA GLY A 127 -9.02 9.49 11.02
C GLY A 127 -8.62 10.10 9.68
N THR A 128 -7.49 10.80 9.63
CA THR A 128 -6.94 11.44 8.43
C THR A 128 -5.43 11.21 8.35
N LEU A 129 -4.91 10.97 7.16
CA LEU A 129 -3.47 10.97 6.90
C LEU A 129 -2.99 12.39 6.66
N LEU A 130 -2.06 12.82 7.50
CA LEU A 130 -1.40 14.12 7.46
C LEU A 130 0.11 13.93 7.44
N ASN A 131 0.85 15.04 7.30
CA ASN A 131 2.31 15.05 7.34
C ASN A 131 2.91 14.07 6.31
N GLY A 132 2.33 14.07 5.10
CA GLY A 132 2.81 13.26 3.99
C GLY A 132 4.25 13.62 3.67
N ARG A 133 5.11 12.60 3.54
CA ARG A 133 6.54 12.77 3.32
C ARG A 133 7.01 11.73 2.31
N MET A 134 7.86 12.20 1.41
CA MET A 134 8.59 11.34 0.48
C MET A 134 10.06 11.31 0.89
N SER A 135 10.65 10.13 0.86
CA SER A 135 12.06 9.93 1.18
C SER A 135 12.67 8.97 0.15
N PRO A 136 13.88 9.24 -0.35
CA PRO A 136 14.57 8.32 -1.24
C PRO A 136 14.83 7.02 -0.50
N ILE A 137 14.69 5.90 -1.22
CA ILE A 137 15.01 4.57 -0.74
C ILE A 137 15.63 3.77 -1.88
N ASP A 138 16.36 2.71 -1.55
CA ASP A 138 16.75 1.74 -2.55
C ASP A 138 15.50 1.10 -3.17
N CYS A 139 15.55 0.85 -4.49
CA CYS A 139 14.54 0.10 -5.24
C CYS A 139 14.54 -1.39 -4.89
N ASN A 140 14.57 -1.72 -3.59
CA ASN A 140 14.50 -3.06 -3.04
C ASN A 140 13.49 -3.90 -3.81
N GLU A 141 13.78 -5.18 -4.00
CA GLU A 141 12.88 -6.07 -4.73
C GLU A 141 11.46 -5.98 -4.17
N ARG A 142 10.50 -5.86 -5.09
CA ARG A 142 9.08 -5.94 -4.76
C ARG A 142 8.82 -7.28 -4.07
N GLN A 143 8.66 -7.27 -2.75
CA GLN A 143 8.22 -8.45 -2.01
C GLN A 143 6.75 -8.69 -2.30
N VAL A 144 6.48 -9.40 -3.40
CA VAL A 144 5.14 -9.92 -3.68
C VAL A 144 4.96 -11.11 -2.76
N ALA A 145 4.18 -10.93 -1.69
CA ALA A 145 3.63 -12.10 -0.99
C ALA A 145 2.86 -12.91 -2.05
N SER A 146 3.14 -14.20 -2.15
CA SER A 146 2.45 -15.11 -3.07
C SER A 146 0.99 -15.24 -2.63
N GLU A 147 0.16 -14.27 -2.99
CA GLU A 147 -1.29 -14.35 -2.83
C GLU A 147 -1.89 -15.25 -3.91
N ALA A 148 -2.91 -16.02 -3.54
CA ALA A 148 -3.69 -16.74 -4.53
C ALA A 148 -4.37 -15.72 -5.47
N LEU A 149 -4.42 -16.04 -6.76
CA LEU A 149 -5.13 -15.20 -7.71
C LEU A 149 -6.59 -15.03 -7.26
N PRO A 150 -7.10 -13.79 -7.25
CA PRO A 150 -8.46 -13.52 -6.81
C PRO A 150 -9.47 -14.12 -7.80
N PRO A 151 -10.70 -14.44 -7.34
CA PRO A 151 -11.76 -14.90 -8.21
C PRO A 151 -12.00 -13.91 -9.36
N SER A 152 -12.02 -14.42 -10.59
CA SER A 152 -12.28 -13.60 -11.77
C SER A 152 -13.78 -13.32 -11.93
N PRO A 153 -14.16 -12.17 -12.51
CA PRO A 153 -15.55 -11.89 -12.86
C PRO A 153 -16.11 -12.94 -13.81
N ALA A 154 -17.39 -13.26 -13.68
CA ALA A 154 -18.05 -14.20 -14.59
C ALA A 154 -18.11 -13.62 -16.01
N GLY A 155 -17.66 -14.40 -17.00
CA GLY A 155 -17.88 -14.22 -18.44
C GLY A 155 -17.51 -12.87 -19.04
N GLY A 156 -16.39 -12.79 -19.78
CA GLY A 156 -16.16 -11.77 -20.82
C GLY A 156 -16.30 -10.30 -20.43
N SER A 157 -16.21 -9.96 -19.14
CA SER A 157 -16.55 -8.64 -18.58
C SER A 157 -15.69 -7.48 -19.11
N GLY A 158 -14.61 -7.77 -19.83
CA GLY A 158 -13.64 -6.78 -20.29
C GLY A 158 -12.79 -6.18 -19.17
N LEU A 159 -12.94 -6.66 -17.93
CA LEU A 159 -12.15 -6.21 -16.79
C LEU A 159 -10.75 -6.79 -16.85
N ALA A 160 -9.74 -5.95 -16.67
CA ALA A 160 -8.34 -6.36 -16.59
C ALA A 160 -7.89 -6.38 -15.12
N PHE A 161 -7.31 -7.50 -14.67
CA PHE A 161 -6.70 -7.55 -13.35
C PHE A 161 -5.53 -6.56 -13.26
N ILE A 162 -5.49 -5.79 -12.17
CA ILE A 162 -4.41 -4.84 -11.88
C ILE A 162 -3.45 -5.51 -10.90
N ASP A 163 -3.92 -5.76 -9.67
CA ASP A 163 -3.12 -6.31 -8.59
C ASP A 163 -4.00 -6.75 -7.42
N SER A 164 -3.42 -7.46 -6.45
CA SER A 164 -4.06 -7.82 -5.19
C SER A 164 -3.17 -7.53 -3.98
N ALA A 165 -3.80 -7.21 -2.86
CA ALA A 165 -3.13 -7.02 -1.59
C ALA A 165 -4.09 -7.33 -0.44
N TRP A 166 -3.64 -8.12 0.54
CA TRP A 166 -4.43 -8.53 1.70
C TRP A 166 -5.80 -9.07 1.30
N SER A 167 -5.82 -9.88 0.25
CA SER A 167 -7.01 -10.47 -0.38
C SER A 167 -7.99 -9.48 -1.06
N TYR A 168 -7.76 -8.17 -0.99
CA TYR A 168 -8.45 -7.24 -1.90
C TYR A 168 -7.87 -7.40 -3.30
N ALA A 169 -8.68 -7.18 -4.33
CA ALA A 169 -8.22 -7.18 -5.71
C ALA A 169 -8.76 -5.98 -6.47
N ALA A 170 -7.91 -5.37 -7.28
CA ALA A 170 -8.25 -4.25 -8.14
C ALA A 170 -8.35 -4.70 -9.61
N TRP A 171 -9.40 -4.24 -10.29
CA TRP A 171 -9.71 -4.57 -11.66
C TRP A 171 -10.00 -3.29 -12.44
N SER A 172 -9.35 -3.10 -13.59
CA SER A 172 -9.59 -1.97 -14.47
C SER A 172 -10.80 -2.22 -15.37
N ASP A 173 -11.76 -1.31 -15.35
CA ASP A 173 -12.78 -1.14 -16.37
C ASP A 173 -12.39 0.04 -17.28
N LYS A 174 -11.70 -0.27 -18.38
CA LYS A 174 -11.25 0.75 -19.34
C LYS A 174 -12.40 1.44 -20.06
N GLN A 175 -13.51 0.73 -20.28
CA GLN A 175 -14.66 1.28 -21.01
C GLN A 175 -15.37 2.34 -20.17
N ALA A 176 -15.50 2.08 -18.87
CA ALA A 176 -16.13 3.02 -17.94
C ALA A 176 -15.14 3.97 -17.25
N GLY A 177 -13.84 3.86 -17.55
CA GLY A 177 -12.80 4.74 -17.02
C GLY A 177 -12.64 4.64 -15.50
N MET A 178 -12.85 3.46 -14.93
CA MET A 178 -12.84 3.26 -13.47
C MET A 178 -12.09 1.99 -13.07
N THR A 179 -11.81 1.89 -11.76
CA THR A 179 -11.29 0.71 -11.10
C THR A 179 -12.39 0.12 -10.22
N ILE A 180 -12.56 -1.20 -10.25
CA ILE A 180 -13.42 -1.96 -9.34
C ILE A 180 -12.51 -2.65 -8.33
N VAL A 181 -12.78 -2.46 -7.05
CA VAL A 181 -12.09 -3.18 -5.97
C VAL A 181 -13.04 -4.21 -5.37
N THR A 182 -12.59 -5.46 -5.27
CA THR A 182 -13.38 -6.55 -4.69
C THR A 182 -13.09 -6.76 -3.22
N ALA A 183 -14.08 -7.28 -2.50
CA ALA A 183 -13.96 -7.58 -1.08
C ALA A 183 -12.98 -8.72 -0.79
N PRO A 184 -12.27 -8.67 0.35
CA PRO A 184 -11.28 -9.66 0.72
C PRO A 184 -11.92 -10.97 1.16
N TYR A 185 -11.16 -12.07 1.07
CA TYR A 185 -11.54 -13.41 1.54
C TYR A 185 -12.82 -13.97 0.90
N THR A 186 -13.09 -13.58 -0.35
CA THR A 186 -14.23 -14.07 -1.11
C THR A 186 -13.79 -15.15 -2.10
N ASP A 187 -14.61 -16.18 -2.25
CA ASP A 187 -14.42 -17.29 -3.20
C ASP A 187 -14.98 -16.97 -4.61
N SER A 188 -15.63 -15.82 -4.74
CA SER A 188 -16.36 -15.37 -5.91
C SER A 188 -16.12 -13.88 -6.11
N PHE A 189 -16.22 -13.41 -7.35
CA PHE A 189 -16.01 -12.01 -7.68
C PHE A 189 -17.10 -11.15 -7.02
N LYS A 190 -16.72 -10.41 -5.96
CA LYS A 190 -17.63 -9.54 -5.20
C LYS A 190 -17.13 -8.10 -5.19
N PRO A 191 -17.60 -7.24 -6.12
CA PRO A 191 -17.29 -5.82 -6.13
C PRO A 191 -17.69 -5.17 -4.81
N LEU A 192 -16.75 -4.50 -4.15
CA LEU A 192 -16.97 -3.77 -2.90
C LEU A 192 -17.23 -2.29 -3.19
N PHE A 193 -16.31 -1.65 -3.90
CA PHE A 193 -16.42 -0.25 -4.30
C PHE A 193 -15.81 0.00 -5.68
N THR A 194 -16.19 1.12 -6.28
CA THR A 194 -15.62 1.63 -7.53
C THR A 194 -14.84 2.91 -7.27
N ALA A 195 -13.77 3.12 -8.01
CA ALA A 195 -12.95 4.32 -8.01
C ALA A 195 -12.86 4.91 -9.42
N LYS A 196 -13.25 6.17 -9.62
CA LYS A 196 -13.02 6.93 -10.86
C LYS A 196 -11.55 7.38 -10.93
N MET A 197 -10.68 6.39 -11.07
CA MET A 197 -9.23 6.51 -11.02
C MET A 197 -8.62 5.43 -11.91
N ALA A 198 -7.64 5.82 -12.72
CA ALA A 198 -6.85 4.87 -13.51
C ALA A 198 -5.76 4.28 -12.60
N THR A 199 -6.13 3.25 -11.84
CA THR A 199 -5.27 2.59 -10.86
C THR A 199 -4.23 1.71 -11.55
N ILE A 200 -3.01 1.72 -11.03
CA ILE A 200 -1.91 0.85 -11.47
C ILE A 200 -1.45 -0.13 -10.38
N ALA A 201 -1.72 0.19 -9.11
CA ALA A 201 -1.37 -0.65 -7.97
C ALA A 201 -2.38 -0.46 -6.83
N ILE A 202 -2.58 -1.54 -6.07
CA ILE A 202 -3.36 -1.57 -4.84
C ILE A 202 -2.47 -2.08 -3.71
N MET A 203 -2.53 -1.41 -2.58
CA MET A 203 -1.94 -1.82 -1.32
C MET A 203 -3.05 -1.83 -0.28
N ALA A 204 -3.04 -2.75 0.66
CA ALA A 204 -4.12 -2.85 1.63
C ALA A 204 -3.64 -3.46 2.94
N MET A 205 -4.46 -3.32 3.98
CA MET A 205 -4.34 -4.05 5.22
C MET A 205 -5.73 -4.23 5.82
N ASN A 206 -6.07 -5.47 6.18
CA ASN A 206 -7.31 -5.74 6.91
C ASN A 206 -7.18 -5.30 8.38
N GLY A 207 -8.27 -4.81 8.93
CA GLY A 207 -8.40 -4.61 10.37
C GLY A 207 -8.32 -5.96 11.09
N PRO A 208 -7.53 -6.10 12.15
CA PRO A 208 -7.44 -7.36 12.90
C PRO A 208 -8.76 -7.69 13.63
N ASP A 209 -9.49 -6.66 14.08
CA ASP A 209 -10.63 -6.81 15.00
C ASP A 209 -11.96 -6.28 14.44
N TYR A 210 -11.99 -5.79 13.19
CA TYR A 210 -13.21 -5.25 12.59
C TYR A 210 -13.33 -5.61 11.11
N PRO A 211 -14.57 -5.76 10.58
CA PRO A 211 -14.81 -6.10 9.18
C PRO A 211 -14.56 -4.89 8.28
N GLY A 212 -13.28 -4.59 8.05
CA GLY A 212 -12.82 -3.46 7.29
C GLY A 212 -11.30 -3.43 7.17
N GLY A 213 -10.77 -2.29 6.78
CA GLY A 213 -9.35 -2.09 6.62
C GLY A 213 -9.02 -0.77 5.94
N ASN A 214 -7.77 -0.66 5.54
CA ASN A 214 -7.30 0.45 4.72
C ASN A 214 -6.86 -0.06 3.36
N VAL A 215 -7.23 0.68 2.31
CA VAL A 215 -6.83 0.40 0.93
C VAL A 215 -6.20 1.65 0.38
N THR A 216 -4.95 1.55 -0.09
CA THR A 216 -4.26 2.60 -0.83
C THR A 216 -4.23 2.24 -2.30
N LEU A 217 -4.78 3.12 -3.14
CA LEU A 217 -4.71 3.03 -4.59
C LEU A 217 -3.68 4.04 -5.10
N VAL A 218 -2.83 3.59 -6.03
CA VAL A 218 -1.88 4.44 -6.75
C VAL A 218 -2.26 4.43 -8.23
N GLY A 219 -2.29 5.60 -8.84
CA GLY A 219 -2.75 5.75 -10.21
C GLY A 219 -3.01 7.21 -10.56
N ARG A 220 -3.91 7.44 -11.52
CA ARG A 220 -4.18 8.80 -12.01
C ARG A 220 -5.62 9.24 -11.74
N VAL A 221 -5.76 10.43 -11.16
CA VAL A 221 -7.02 11.18 -11.07
C VAL A 221 -6.90 12.38 -11.99
N ASP A 222 -7.79 12.48 -12.97
CA ASP A 222 -7.77 13.56 -13.98
C ASP A 222 -6.39 13.75 -14.63
N GLY A 223 -5.68 12.63 -14.87
CA GLY A 223 -4.35 12.60 -15.49
C GLY A 223 -3.17 12.78 -14.53
N ARG A 224 -3.40 13.23 -13.28
CA ARG A 224 -2.33 13.51 -12.31
C ARG A 224 -2.03 12.30 -11.43
N LEU A 225 -0.74 11.99 -11.23
CA LEU A 225 -0.32 10.90 -10.35
C LEU A 225 -0.78 11.18 -8.92
N THR A 226 -1.61 10.29 -8.39
CA THR A 226 -2.25 10.44 -7.10
C THR A 226 -2.19 9.14 -6.32
N VAL A 227 -1.90 9.25 -5.03
CA VAL A 227 -2.01 8.19 -4.06
C VAL A 227 -3.20 8.49 -3.17
N VAL A 228 -4.19 7.60 -3.14
CA VAL A 228 -5.40 7.75 -2.32
C VAL A 228 -5.51 6.59 -1.36
N THR A 229 -5.52 6.89 -0.07
CA THR A 229 -5.83 5.91 0.98
C THR A 229 -7.25 6.08 1.45
N LEU A 230 -7.95 4.96 1.48
CA LEU A 230 -9.33 4.79 1.86
C LEU A 230 -9.40 4.01 3.17
N GLU A 231 -10.31 4.38 4.04
CA GLU A 231 -10.87 3.49 5.04
C GLU A 231 -12.09 2.80 4.42
N VAL A 232 -12.09 1.48 4.48
CA VAL A 232 -13.15 0.64 3.91
C VAL A 232 -13.74 -0.25 4.99
N GLY A 233 -15.05 -0.39 5.00
CA GLY A 233 -15.78 -1.34 5.84
C GLY A 233 -16.73 -2.16 4.99
N TYR A 234 -16.91 -3.43 5.35
CA TYR A 234 -17.69 -4.39 4.57
C TYR A 234 -18.50 -5.35 5.44
#